data_AF-A0A965WFN7-F1
#
_entry.id   AF-A0A965WFN7-F1
#
_cell.length_a   1.000
_cell.length_b   1.000
_cell.length_c   1.000
_cell.angle_alpha   90.00
_cell.angle_beta   90.00
_cell.angle_gamma   90.00
#
_symmetry.space_group_name_H-M   'P 1'
#
loop_
_entity.id
_entity.type
_entity.pdbx_description
1 polymer ?
#
loop_
_entity_poly.entity_id
_entity_poly.type
_entity_poly.pdbx_seq_one_letter_code
_entity_poly.pdbx_strand_id
1 'polypeptide(L)'
;MEHIPYKGGAPALADNLAGHVPLYFAGLGVALPHIQAGSLRAIAVTGNNRNPQLPNVPKIAETNGLSDYEANIFYGMWAPAGTPEAIIQRLNRATLEITASAAYKKKIEADGFAETIGSSPEKMANTIKSEMEILAKVIKEAKIQP
;
A
#
# COMPACT_ATOMS: atom_id res chain seq x y z
N MET A 1 -21.25 8.75 3.66
CA MET A 1 -20.59 8.79 2.33
C MET A 1 -20.84 7.46 1.65
N GLU A 2 -21.09 7.48 0.35
CA GLU A 2 -21.30 6.29 -0.47
C GLU A 2 -19.98 5.87 -1.13
N HIS A 3 -19.70 4.56 -1.20
CA HIS A 3 -18.52 4.04 -1.88
C HIS A 3 -18.79 3.93 -3.39
N ILE A 4 -17.95 4.59 -4.20
CA ILE A 4 -18.03 4.55 -5.67
C ILE A 4 -16.88 3.67 -6.17
N PRO A 5 -17.15 2.44 -6.66
CA PRO A 5 -16.11 1.52 -7.08
C PRO A 5 -15.58 1.88 -8.48
N TYR A 6 -14.27 1.77 -8.65
CA TYR A 6 -13.60 1.93 -9.94
C TYR A 6 -12.84 0.66 -10.32
N LYS A 7 -12.56 0.48 -11.62
CA LYS A 7 -11.77 -0.65 -12.13
C LYS A 7 -10.26 -0.57 -11.80
N GLY A 8 -9.83 0.45 -11.07
CA GLY A 8 -8.44 0.64 -10.67
C GLY A 8 -8.18 2.06 -10.16
N GLY A 9 -6.95 2.31 -9.70
CA GLY A 9 -6.59 3.60 -9.11
C GLY A 9 -6.53 4.75 -10.12
N ALA A 10 -6.12 4.50 -11.37
CA ALA A 10 -6.04 5.53 -12.40
C ALA A 10 -7.40 6.20 -12.72
N PRO A 11 -8.49 5.46 -13.00
CA PRO A 11 -9.80 6.09 -13.23
C PRO A 11 -10.37 6.75 -11.96
N ALA A 12 -10.13 6.19 -10.76
CA ALA A 12 -10.55 6.82 -9.50
C ALA A 12 -9.84 8.16 -9.25
N LEU A 13 -8.53 8.21 -9.53
CA LEU A 13 -7.72 9.42 -9.40
C LEU A 13 -8.17 10.53 -10.37
N ALA A 14 -8.46 10.17 -11.62
CA ALA A 14 -8.93 11.12 -12.63
C ALA A 14 -10.27 11.78 -12.21
N ASP A 15 -11.22 10.99 -11.71
CA ASP A 15 -12.50 11.51 -11.23
C ASP A 15 -12.36 12.34 -9.94
N ASN A 16 -11.42 11.98 -9.07
CA ASN A 16 -11.13 12.79 -7.87
C ASN A 16 -10.51 14.15 -8.25
N LEU A 17 -9.59 14.17 -9.21
CA LEU A 17 -9.00 15.40 -9.76
C LEU A 17 -10.03 16.27 -10.46
N ALA A 18 -11.00 15.67 -11.17
CA ALA A 18 -12.10 16.37 -11.80
C ALA A 18 -13.16 16.88 -10.81
N GLY A 19 -13.09 16.45 -9.54
CA GLY A 19 -14.07 16.81 -8.50
C GLY A 19 -15.37 16.02 -8.56
N HIS A 20 -15.45 14.95 -9.37
CA HIS A 20 -16.62 14.06 -9.43
C HIS A 20 -16.78 13.25 -8.14
N VAL A 21 -15.67 12.88 -7.50
CA VAL A 21 -15.67 12.23 -6.19
C VAL A 21 -14.90 13.08 -5.17
N PRO A 22 -15.47 13.35 -3.98
CA PRO A 22 -14.88 14.30 -3.03
C PRO A 22 -13.70 13.73 -2.25
N LEU A 23 -13.54 12.40 -2.21
CA LEU A 23 -12.52 11.71 -1.43
C LEU A 23 -12.06 10.45 -2.17
N TYR A 24 -10.76 10.18 -2.13
CA TYR A 24 -10.18 8.96 -2.65
C TYR A 24 -9.12 8.40 -1.68
N PHE A 25 -9.25 7.13 -1.31
CA PHE A 25 -8.19 6.36 -0.63
C PHE A 25 -7.15 5.94 -1.67
N ALA A 26 -6.18 6.82 -1.91
CA ALA A 26 -5.21 6.64 -2.98
C ALA A 26 -3.97 5.87 -2.55
N GLY A 27 -3.44 5.04 -3.45
CA GLY A 27 -2.05 4.60 -3.35
C GLY A 27 -1.11 5.79 -3.55
N LEU A 28 -0.15 5.99 -2.64
CA LEU A 28 0.66 7.21 -2.64
C LEU A 28 1.45 7.41 -3.94
N GLY A 29 1.93 6.35 -4.58
CA GLY A 29 2.71 6.48 -5.82
C GLY A 29 1.98 7.11 -6.99
N VAL A 30 0.66 6.97 -7.07
CA VAL A 30 -0.13 7.66 -8.10
C VAL A 30 -0.59 9.04 -7.66
N ALA A 31 -0.78 9.27 -6.36
CA ALA A 31 -1.29 10.55 -5.85
C ALA A 31 -0.18 11.58 -5.58
N LEU A 32 1.04 11.15 -5.27
CA LEU A 32 2.12 12.02 -4.81
C LEU A 32 2.42 13.18 -5.76
N PRO A 33 2.53 12.99 -7.09
CA PRO A 33 2.76 14.11 -8.01
C PRO A 33 1.64 15.16 -7.96
N HIS A 34 0.39 14.73 -7.82
CA HIS A 34 -0.78 15.60 -7.76
C HIS A 34 -0.91 16.33 -6.43
N ILE A 35 -0.45 15.69 -5.33
CA ILE A 35 -0.36 16.32 -4.01
C ILE A 35 0.74 17.40 -4.03
N GLN A 36 1.92 17.10 -4.58
CA GLN A 36 3.03 18.05 -4.69
C GLN A 36 2.69 19.23 -5.61
N ALA A 37 1.92 19.00 -6.68
CA ALA A 37 1.43 20.04 -7.58
C ALA A 37 0.28 20.88 -6.98
N GLY A 38 -0.27 20.49 -5.83
CA GLY A 38 -1.39 21.17 -5.17
C GLY A 38 -2.77 20.91 -5.78
N SER A 39 -2.85 20.08 -6.84
CA SER A 39 -4.13 19.66 -7.44
C SER A 39 -4.93 18.70 -6.56
N LEU A 40 -4.26 17.99 -5.65
CA LEU A 40 -4.89 17.18 -4.59
C LEU A 40 -4.37 17.60 -3.23
N ARG A 41 -5.21 17.41 -2.21
CA ARG A 41 -4.84 17.63 -0.82
C ARG A 41 -4.83 16.31 -0.07
N ALA A 42 -3.67 15.88 0.41
CA ALA A 42 -3.57 14.75 1.32
C ALA A 42 -4.13 15.13 2.70
N ILE A 43 -5.06 14.32 3.22
CA ILE A 43 -5.72 14.57 4.51
C ILE A 43 -5.03 13.78 5.63
N ALA A 44 -4.73 12.51 5.38
CA ALA A 44 -4.03 11.63 6.31
C ALA A 44 -3.35 10.48 5.53
N VAL A 45 -2.34 9.84 6.15
CA VAL A 45 -1.77 8.57 5.69
C VAL A 45 -2.35 7.40 6.51
N THR A 46 -2.50 6.25 5.87
CA THR A 46 -3.13 5.06 6.48
C THR A 46 -2.14 4.14 7.21
N GLY A 47 -0.83 4.30 6.96
CA GLY A 47 0.21 3.49 7.56
C GLY A 47 0.62 3.93 8.97
N ASN A 48 1.41 3.08 9.62
CA ASN A 48 1.91 3.27 10.99
C ASN A 48 2.89 4.43 11.16
N ASN A 49 3.49 4.92 10.08
CA ASN A 49 4.46 6.02 10.10
C ASN A 49 4.00 7.12 9.15
N ARG A 50 4.31 8.38 9.51
CA ARG A 50 4.18 9.48 8.55
C ARG A 50 5.11 9.21 7.38
N ASN A 51 4.65 9.51 6.16
CA ASN A 51 5.49 9.29 4.99
C ASN A 51 6.55 10.41 4.90
N PRO A 52 7.84 10.11 4.68
CA PRO A 52 8.88 11.13 4.54
C PRO A 52 8.63 12.13 3.40
N GLN A 53 7.90 11.73 2.35
CA GLN A 53 7.50 12.61 1.25
C GLN A 53 6.34 13.55 1.63
N LEU A 54 5.64 13.27 2.74
CA LEU A 54 4.49 14.02 3.25
C LEU A 54 4.60 14.22 4.78
N PRO A 55 5.68 14.84 5.30
CA PRO A 55 5.96 14.87 6.74
C PRO A 55 4.90 15.64 7.56
N ASN A 56 4.19 16.57 6.92
CA ASN A 56 3.15 17.38 7.53
C ASN A 56 1.76 16.71 7.50
N VAL A 57 1.61 15.58 6.79
CA VAL A 57 0.34 14.86 6.73
C VAL A 57 0.29 13.87 7.90
N PRO A 58 -0.72 13.96 8.78
CA PRO A 58 -0.82 13.09 9.94
C PRO A 58 -1.16 11.66 9.55
N LYS A 59 -0.88 10.71 10.44
CA LYS A 59 -1.44 9.36 10.33
C LYS A 59 -2.89 9.37 10.81
N ILE A 60 -3.73 8.50 10.26
CA ILE A 60 -5.10 8.32 10.78
C ILE A 60 -5.06 7.95 12.29
N ALA A 61 -4.08 7.16 12.71
CA ALA A 61 -3.88 6.77 14.11
C ALA A 61 -3.66 7.93 15.09
N GLU A 62 -3.31 9.13 14.61
CA GLU A 62 -3.20 10.33 15.45
C GLU A 62 -4.57 10.98 15.74
N THR A 63 -5.64 10.47 15.13
CA THR A 63 -7.02 10.93 15.37
C THR A 63 -7.58 10.25 16.62
N ASN A 64 -8.23 11.03 17.49
CA ASN A 64 -8.84 10.50 18.71
C ASN A 64 -9.85 9.38 18.40
N GLY A 65 -9.75 8.28 19.13
CA GLY A 65 -10.59 7.08 18.93
C GLY A 65 -10.15 6.15 17.79
N LEU A 66 -9.04 6.46 17.09
CA LEU A 66 -8.50 5.66 15.98
C LEU A 66 -7.05 5.22 16.22
N SER A 67 -6.57 5.16 17.46
CA SER A 67 -5.16 4.84 17.80
C SER A 67 -4.66 3.53 17.19
N ASP A 68 -5.56 2.56 17.00
CA ASP A 68 -5.25 1.23 16.49
C ASP A 68 -5.43 1.13 14.96
N TYR A 69 -5.71 2.26 14.29
CA TYR A 69 -5.87 2.29 12.85
C TYR A 69 -4.53 2.05 12.15
N GLU A 70 -4.46 0.95 11.42
CA GLU A 70 -3.41 0.68 10.46
C GLU A 70 -4.01 0.04 9.21
N ALA A 71 -3.70 0.60 8.04
CA ALA A 71 -3.96 -0.04 6.76
C ALA A 71 -2.80 0.26 5.81
N ASN A 72 -1.95 -0.74 5.63
CA ASN A 72 -0.81 -0.68 4.71
C ASN A 72 -1.07 -1.55 3.48
N ILE A 73 -0.48 -1.14 2.35
CA ILE A 73 -0.43 -1.96 1.13
C ILE A 73 1.02 -2.41 0.96
N PHE A 74 1.21 -3.71 0.74
CA PHE A 74 2.50 -4.28 0.40
C PHE A 74 2.41 -4.99 -0.96
N TYR A 75 3.57 -5.14 -1.60
CA TYR A 75 3.72 -5.85 -2.86
C TYR A 75 4.61 -7.06 -2.64
N GLY A 76 4.29 -8.14 -3.34
CA GLY A 76 4.97 -9.42 -3.24
C GLY A 76 5.31 -10.01 -4.59
N MET A 77 5.98 -11.15 -4.55
CA MET A 77 6.13 -12.02 -5.70
C MET A 77 5.47 -13.36 -5.42
N TRP A 78 4.82 -13.91 -6.43
CA TRP A 78 4.15 -15.21 -6.37
C TRP A 78 4.66 -16.10 -7.49
N ALA A 79 4.62 -17.40 -7.25
CA ALA A 79 4.90 -18.42 -8.24
C ALA A 79 3.77 -19.47 -8.21
N PRO A 80 3.54 -20.20 -9.31
CA PRO A 80 2.55 -21.27 -9.34
C PRO A 80 2.76 -22.31 -8.23
N ALA A 81 1.67 -22.87 -7.71
CA ALA A 81 1.74 -23.98 -6.76
C ALA A 81 2.53 -25.15 -7.36
N GLY A 82 3.43 -25.75 -6.56
CA GLY A 82 4.32 -26.81 -7.02
C GLY A 82 5.59 -26.34 -7.73
N THR A 83 5.84 -25.02 -7.81
CA THR A 83 7.15 -24.51 -8.29
C THR A 83 8.28 -25.10 -7.43
N PRO A 84 9.31 -25.72 -8.04
CA PRO A 84 10.43 -26.30 -7.30
C PRO A 84 11.13 -25.32 -6.35
N GLU A 85 11.47 -25.79 -5.16
CA GLU A 85 12.11 -24.98 -4.12
C GLU A 85 13.38 -24.26 -4.62
N ALA A 86 14.21 -24.95 -5.40
CA ALA A 86 15.42 -24.36 -5.97
C ALA A 86 15.13 -23.13 -6.87
N ILE A 87 13.97 -23.10 -7.55
CA ILE A 87 13.54 -21.96 -8.36
C ILE A 87 13.05 -20.82 -7.45
N ILE A 88 12.26 -21.13 -6.42
CA ILE A 88 11.81 -20.15 -5.41
C ILE A 88 13.00 -19.46 -4.76
N GLN A 89 13.99 -20.24 -4.30
CA GLN A 89 15.19 -19.71 -3.66
C GLN A 89 16.03 -18.84 -4.60
N ARG A 90 16.13 -19.23 -5.88
CA ARG A 90 16.83 -18.42 -6.89
C ARG A 90 16.13 -17.08 -7.14
N LEU A 91 14.80 -17.09 -7.28
CA LEU A 91 14.01 -15.88 -7.47
C LEU A 91 14.08 -14.98 -6.24
N ASN A 92 13.90 -15.53 -5.04
CA ASN A 92 13.98 -14.79 -3.79
C ASN A 92 15.33 -14.08 -3.66
N ARG A 93 16.45 -14.79 -3.87
CA ARG A 93 17.78 -14.19 -3.82
C ARG A 93 17.95 -13.02 -4.79
N ALA A 94 17.54 -13.20 -6.06
CA ALA A 94 17.62 -12.14 -7.06
C ALA A 94 16.77 -10.92 -6.68
N THR A 95 15.57 -11.14 -6.12
CA THR A 95 14.70 -10.07 -5.64
C THR A 95 15.32 -9.32 -4.47
N LEU A 96 15.92 -10.02 -3.51
CA LEU A 96 16.61 -9.40 -2.38
C LEU A 96 17.80 -8.54 -2.84
N GLU A 97 18.59 -9.02 -3.81
CA GLU A 97 19.71 -8.27 -4.39
C GLU A 97 19.23 -6.96 -5.06
N ILE A 98 18.17 -7.02 -5.87
CA ILE A 98 17.64 -5.83 -6.58
C ILE A 98 17.03 -4.85 -5.59
N THR A 99 16.19 -5.33 -4.66
CA THR A 99 15.51 -4.48 -3.67
C THR A 99 16.46 -3.83 -2.68
N ALA A 100 17.63 -4.44 -2.44
CA ALA A 100 18.69 -3.83 -1.64
C ALA A 100 19.45 -2.71 -2.39
N SER A 101 19.39 -2.67 -3.72
CA SER A 101 20.14 -1.71 -4.53
C SER A 101 19.70 -0.26 -4.29
N ALA A 102 20.68 0.65 -4.30
CA ALA A 102 20.42 2.08 -4.11
C ALA A 102 19.51 2.67 -5.21
N ALA A 103 19.67 2.20 -6.45
CA ALA A 103 18.84 2.64 -7.58
C ALA A 103 17.37 2.28 -7.36
N TYR A 104 17.10 1.05 -6.91
CA TYR A 104 15.74 0.60 -6.63
C TYR A 104 15.12 1.35 -5.45
N LYS A 105 15.84 1.46 -4.32
CA LYS A 105 15.38 2.22 -3.14
C LYS A 105 15.06 3.67 -3.48
N LYS A 106 15.96 4.35 -4.20
CA LYS A 106 15.71 5.73 -4.64
C LYS A 106 14.46 5.84 -5.52
N LYS A 107 14.24 4.87 -6.41
CA LYS A 107 13.09 4.87 -7.31
C LYS A 107 11.78 4.66 -6.54
N ILE A 108 11.70 3.66 -5.68
CA ILE A 108 10.46 3.38 -4.93
C ILE A 108 10.15 4.47 -3.90
N GLU A 109 11.15 5.09 -3.28
CA GLU A 109 10.98 6.27 -2.42
C GLU A 109 10.42 7.47 -3.19
N ALA A 110 10.93 7.72 -4.41
CA ALA A 110 10.40 8.76 -5.29
C ALA A 110 8.95 8.48 -5.72
N ASP A 111 8.57 7.20 -5.81
CA ASP A 111 7.20 6.75 -6.05
C ASP A 111 6.38 6.67 -4.73
N GLY A 112 6.86 7.27 -3.64
CA GLY A 112 6.12 7.41 -2.38
C GLY A 112 6.09 6.17 -1.48
N PHE A 113 6.78 5.09 -1.83
CA PHE A 113 6.92 3.92 -0.96
C PHE A 113 7.95 4.20 0.14
N ALA A 114 7.54 4.04 1.40
CA ALA A 114 8.38 4.42 2.55
C ALA A 114 9.48 3.39 2.87
N GLU A 115 9.31 2.12 2.51
CA GLU A 115 10.25 1.06 2.87
C GLU A 115 10.26 -0.09 1.85
N THR A 116 11.46 -0.56 1.49
CA THR A 116 11.65 -1.87 0.85
C THR A 116 11.77 -2.95 1.91
N ILE A 117 10.80 -3.84 2.00
CA ILE A 117 10.88 -4.99 2.92
C ILE A 117 11.26 -6.23 2.11
N GLY A 118 12.53 -6.62 2.18
CA GLY A 118 12.97 -7.95 1.75
C GLY A 118 12.57 -8.99 2.79
N SER A 119 12.04 -10.13 2.36
CA SER A 119 11.62 -11.23 3.24
C SER A 119 11.99 -12.59 2.67
N SER A 120 12.05 -13.61 3.54
CA SER A 120 12.08 -15.00 3.09
C SER A 120 10.70 -15.42 2.56
N PRO A 121 10.62 -16.47 1.72
CA PRO A 121 9.34 -17.00 1.26
C PRO A 121 8.39 -17.35 2.41
N GLU A 122 8.91 -17.93 3.50
CA GLU A 122 8.12 -18.30 4.68
C GLU A 122 7.60 -17.07 5.42
N LYS A 123 8.43 -16.04 5.57
CA LYS A 123 8.01 -14.78 6.20
C LYS A 123 6.90 -14.11 5.38
N MET A 124 7.04 -14.11 4.05
CA MET A 124 6.00 -13.58 3.15
C MET A 124 4.69 -14.38 3.28
N ALA A 125 4.76 -15.70 3.34
CA ALA A 125 3.58 -16.55 3.54
C ALA A 125 2.89 -16.27 4.89
N ASN A 126 3.67 -16.07 5.96
CA ASN A 126 3.12 -15.70 7.27
C ASN A 126 2.46 -14.31 7.25
N THR A 127 3.08 -13.32 6.59
CA THR A 127 2.48 -11.99 6.41
C THR A 127 1.14 -12.09 5.70
N ILE A 128 1.06 -12.83 4.59
CA ILE A 128 -0.22 -13.03 3.86
C ILE A 128 -1.26 -13.67 4.77
N LYS A 129 -0.89 -14.69 5.55
CA LYS A 129 -1.82 -15.34 6.47
C LYS A 129 -2.39 -14.36 7.51
N SER A 130 -1.53 -13.59 8.16
CA SER A 130 -1.96 -12.58 9.14
C SER A 130 -2.84 -11.50 8.52
N GLU A 131 -2.51 -11.04 7.32
CA GLU A 131 -3.29 -10.03 6.59
C GLU A 131 -4.67 -10.56 6.20
N MET A 132 -4.78 -11.83 5.76
CA MET A 132 -6.07 -12.45 5.50
C MET A 132 -6.93 -12.52 6.76
N GLU A 133 -6.35 -12.84 7.93
CA GLU A 133 -7.07 -12.89 9.20
C GLU A 133 -7.59 -11.50 9.61
N ILE A 134 -6.76 -10.47 9.48
CA ILE A 134 -7.12 -9.07 9.73
C ILE A 134 -8.25 -8.63 8.79
N LEU A 135 -8.09 -8.82 7.48
CA LEU A 135 -9.06 -8.40 6.48
C LEU A 135 -10.38 -9.16 6.60
N ALA A 136 -10.36 -10.45 6.93
CA ALA A 136 -11.57 -11.23 7.18
C ALA A 136 -12.38 -10.67 8.36
N LYS A 137 -11.70 -10.25 9.44
CA LYS A 137 -12.33 -9.58 10.57
C LYS A 137 -12.95 -8.25 10.15
N VAL A 138 -12.20 -7.42 9.41
CA VAL A 138 -12.69 -6.13 8.91
C VAL A 138 -13.92 -6.29 8.03
N ILE A 139 -13.89 -7.21 7.04
CA ILE A 139 -15.02 -7.50 6.15
C ILE A 139 -16.28 -7.85 6.96
N LYS A 140 -16.14 -8.72 7.96
CA LYS A 140 -17.24 -9.16 8.82
C LYS A 140 -17.80 -8.01 9.66
N GLU A 141 -16.94 -7.25 10.32
CA GLU A 141 -17.34 -6.15 11.21
C GLU A 141 -17.97 -4.99 10.43
N ALA A 142 -17.41 -4.66 9.26
CA ALA A 142 -17.91 -3.64 8.35
C ALA A 142 -19.09 -4.11 7.48
N LYS A 143 -19.49 -5.39 7.59
CA LYS A 143 -20.61 -6.00 6.84
C LYS A 143 -20.46 -5.88 5.31
N ILE A 144 -19.23 -5.91 4.82
CA ILE A 144 -18.94 -5.86 3.38
C ILE A 144 -19.44 -7.16 2.74
N GLN A 145 -20.24 -7.04 1.68
CA GLN A 145 -20.81 -8.17 0.95
C GLN A 145 -19.93 -8.55 -0.27
N PRO A 146 -20.00 -9.82 -0.73
CA PRO A 146 -19.39 -10.24 -1.99
C PRO A 146 -19.90 -9.46 -3.21
#